data_AF-A0A2E3WER0-F1
#
_entry.id   AF-A0A2E3WER0-F1
#
_cell.length_a   1.000
_cell.length_b   1.000
_cell.length_c   1.000
_cell.angle_alpha   90.00
_cell.angle_beta   90.00
_cell.angle_gamma   90.00
#
_symmetry.space_group_name_H-M   'P 1'
#
loop_
_entity.id
_entity.type
_entity.pdbx_description
1 polymer ?
#
loop_
_entity_poly.entity_id
_entity_poly.type
_entity_poly.pdbx_seq_one_letter_code
_entity_poly.pdbx_strand_id
1 'polypeptide(L)' 'MASIKEVMADVTSWLRSATELGISLILAFVVIDVLFPGAIGVVNNIGIIVSQFSEAGLVGLIALLLFLILFRQQ' A
#
# COMPACT_ATOMS: atom_id res chain seq x y z
N MET A 1 13.54 35.49 6.91
CA MET A 1 12.47 34.95 6.05
C MET A 1 12.85 33.52 5.75
N ALA A 2 12.11 32.53 6.25
CA ALA A 2 12.40 31.13 5.96
C ALA A 2 12.37 30.93 4.44
N SER A 3 13.37 30.24 3.91
CA SER A 3 13.35 29.89 2.49
C SER A 3 12.23 28.87 2.24
N ILE A 4 11.58 28.91 1.08
CA ILE A 4 10.56 27.92 0.69
C ILE A 4 11.09 26.49 0.88
N LYS A 5 12.39 26.28 0.64
CA LYS A 5 13.04 24.99 0.82
C LYS A 5 13.04 24.50 2.27
N GLU A 6 13.17 25.41 3.23
CA GLU A 6 13.18 25.14 4.67
C GLU A 6 11.79 24.75 5.15
N VAL A 7 10.77 25.52 4.74
CA VAL A 7 9.35 25.20 5.03
C VAL A 7 8.95 23.84 4.43
N MET A 8 9.38 23.55 3.20
CA MET A 8 9.10 22.26 2.56
C MET A 8 9.79 21.10 3.28
N ALA A 9 11.00 21.31 3.81
CA ALA A 9 11.70 20.31 4.61
C ALA A 9 10.97 20.02 5.93
N ASP A 10 10.50 21.06 6.61
CA ASP A 10 9.75 20.92 7.87
C ASP A 10 8.42 20.19 7.66
N VAL A 11 7.67 20.55 6.61
CA VAL A 11 6.41 19.87 6.26
C VAL A 11 6.66 18.40 5.92
N THR A 12 7.70 18.12 5.15
CA THR A 12 8.07 16.74 4.79
C THR A 12 8.46 15.94 6.02
N SER A 13 9.23 16.54 6.94
CA SER A 13 9.64 15.91 8.18
C SER A 13 8.43 15.58 9.05
N TRP A 14 7.52 16.53 9.22
CA TRP A 14 6.29 16.31 9.99
C TRP A 14 5.40 15.23 9.37
N LEU A 15 5.20 15.26 8.04
CA LEU A 15 4.42 14.26 7.33
C LEU A 15 5.02 12.86 7.49
N ARG A 16 6.36 12.76 7.45
CA ARG A 16 7.06 11.50 7.71
C ARG A 16 6.78 10.99 9.11
N SER A 17 6.93 11.83 10.14
CA SER A 17 6.62 11.43 11.52
C SER A 17 5.16 11.01 11.69
N ALA A 18 4.22 11.73 11.08
CA ALA A 18 2.80 11.36 11.11
C ALA A 18 2.56 10.00 10.44
N THR A 19 3.24 9.72 9.32
CA THR A 19 3.15 8.44 8.61
C THR A 19 3.73 7.30 9.44
N GLU A 20 4.89 7.51 10.07
CA GLU A 20 5.53 6.52 10.95
C GLU A 20 4.63 6.16 12.15
N LEU A 21 3.98 7.16 12.76
CA LEU A 21 2.98 6.92 13.81
C LEU A 21 1.76 6.18 13.27
N GLY A 22 1.24 6.58 12.10
CA GLY A 22 0.12 5.91 11.45
C GLY A 22 0.39 4.42 11.19
N ILE A 23 1.57 4.08 10.67
CA ILE A 23 1.98 2.69 10.44
C ILE A 23 2.01 1.91 11.76
N SER A 24 2.58 2.48 12.82
CA SER A 24 2.63 1.85 14.14
C SER A 24 1.22 1.56 14.69
N LEU A 25 0.30 2.52 14.54
CA LEU A 25 -1.10 2.36 14.95
C LEU A 25 -1.84 1.31 14.12
N ILE A 26 -1.65 1.29 12.80
CA ILE A 26 -2.23 0.28 11.92
C ILE A 26 -1.79 -1.12 12.38
N LEU A 27 -0.50 -1.31 12.68
CA LEU A 27 0.00 -2.60 13.17
C LEU A 27 -0.65 -3.00 14.50
N ALA A 28 -0.80 -2.07 15.45
CA ALA A 28 -1.49 -2.33 16.71
C ALA A 28 -2.95 -2.72 16.48
N PHE A 29 -3.65 -2.03 15.57
CA PHE A 29 -5.03 -2.36 15.21
C PHE A 29 -5.16 -3.69 14.49
N VAL A 30 -4.19 -4.08 13.65
CA VAL A 30 -4.15 -5.42 13.06
C VAL A 30 -4.08 -6.49 14.16
N VAL A 31 -3.22 -6.33 15.17
CA VAL A 31 -3.14 -7.29 16.28
C VAL A 31 -4.49 -7.40 17.00
N ILE A 32 -5.13 -6.27 17.30
CA ILE A 32 -6.45 -6.26 17.96
C ILE A 32 -7.51 -6.94 17.10
N ASP A 33 -7.58 -6.61 15.82
CA ASP A 33 -8.59 -7.12 14.89
C ASP A 33 -8.39 -8.62 14.56
N VAL A 34 -7.17 -9.14 14.72
CA VAL A 34 -6.90 -10.59 14.66
C VAL A 34 -7.39 -11.30 15.92
N LEU A 35 -7.14 -10.73 17.11
CA LEU A 35 -7.59 -11.32 18.38
C LEU A 35 -9.10 -11.20 18.59
N PHE A 36 -9.71 -10.15 18.07
CA PHE A 36 -11.13 -9.85 18.14
C PHE A 36 -11.65 -9.54 16.73
N PRO A 37 -11.99 -10.57 15.93
CA PRO A 37 -12.40 -10.40 14.55
C PRO A 37 -13.54 -9.40 14.38
N GLY A 38 -13.30 -8.35 13.58
CA GLY A 38 -14.30 -7.34 13.23
C GLY A 38 -14.42 -6.17 14.21
N ALA A 39 -13.55 -6.08 15.22
CA ALA A 39 -13.55 -4.97 16.18
C ALA A 39 -13.16 -3.63 15.54
N ILE A 40 -12.23 -3.65 14.58
CA ILE A 40 -11.73 -2.44 13.90
C ILE A 40 -11.87 -2.57 12.37
N GLY A 41 -11.87 -3.79 11.83
CA GLY A 41 -12.05 -4.06 10.40
C GLY A 41 -10.83 -3.74 9.53
N VAL A 42 -9.66 -3.51 10.14
CA VAL A 42 -8.41 -3.19 9.45
C VAL A 42 -7.93 -4.38 8.62
N VAL A 43 -8.07 -5.60 9.13
CA VAL A 43 -7.64 -6.81 8.40
C VAL A 43 -8.48 -7.00 7.13
N ASN A 44 -9.78 -6.75 7.18
CA ASN A 44 -10.66 -6.81 6.02
C ASN A 44 -10.28 -5.76 4.96
N ASN A 45 -10.04 -4.51 5.39
CA ASN A 45 -9.64 -3.44 4.49
C ASN A 45 -8.28 -3.72 3.83
N ILE A 46 -7.31 -4.27 4.57
CA ILE A 46 -6.03 -4.73 3.99
C ILE A 46 -6.28 -5.85 2.98
N GLY A 47 -7.15 -6.81 3.29
CA GLY A 47 -7.53 -7.90 2.38
C GLY A 47 -8.07 -7.39 1.04
N ILE A 48 -8.92 -6.37 1.05
CA ILE A 48 -9.45 -5.72 -0.17
C ILE A 48 -8.33 -5.05 -0.98
N ILE A 49 -7.41 -4.36 -0.31
CA ILE A 49 -6.28 -3.73 -1.01
C ILE A 49 -5.38 -4.81 -1.65
N VAL A 50 -5.07 -5.87 -0.91
CA VAL A 50 -4.23 -6.97 -1.41
C VAL A 50 -4.93 -7.72 -2.55
N SER A 51 -6.25 -7.91 -2.50
CA SER A 51 -6.98 -8.60 -3.56
C SER A 51 -6.90 -7.84 -4.90
N GLN A 52 -6.91 -6.51 -4.88
CA GLN A 52 -6.73 -5.68 -6.08
C GLN A 52 -5.38 -5.93 -6.76
N PHE A 53 -4.31 -6.18 -6.00
CA PHE A 53 -3.01 -6.55 -6.57
C PHE A 53 -3.02 -7.96 -7.17
N SER A 54 -3.77 -8.89 -6.58
CA SER A 54 -3.86 -10.26 -7.11
C SER A 54 -4.60 -10.30 -8.46
N GLU A 55 -5.72 -9.57 -8.57
CA GLU A 55 -6.51 -9.50 -9.79
C GLU A 55 -5.75 -8.77 -10.90
N ALA A 56 -5.23 -7.56 -10.62
CA ALA A 56 -4.46 -6.80 -11.59
C ALA A 56 -3.12 -7.49 -11.94
N GLY A 57 -2.49 -8.17 -10.98
CA GLY A 57 -1.25 -8.91 -11.19
C GLY A 57 -1.43 -10.10 -12.12
N LEU A 58 -2.53 -10.84 -11.99
CA LEU A 58 -2.87 -11.94 -12.89
C LEU A 58 -3.13 -11.44 -14.31
N VAL A 59 -3.82 -10.30 -14.47
CA VAL A 59 -4.01 -9.65 -15.78
C VAL A 59 -2.66 -9.25 -16.40
N GLY A 60 -1.74 -8.70 -15.60
CA GLY A 60 -0.39 -8.36 -16.06
C GLY A 60 0.41 -9.58 -16.53
N LEU A 61 0.33 -10.69 -15.80
CA LEU A 61 0.96 -11.97 -16.20
C LEU A 61 0.37 -12.51 -17.50
N ILE A 62 -0.96 -12.46 -17.67
CA ILE A 62 -1.61 -12.85 -18.93
C ILE A 62 -1.13 -11.98 -20.08
N ALA A 63 -1.08 -10.65 -19.90
CA ALA A 63 -0.60 -9.73 -20.92
C ALA A 63 0.85 -10.04 -21.33
N LEU A 64 1.71 -10.37 -20.37
CA LEU A 64 3.11 -10.73 -20.62
C LEU A 64 3.24 -12.07 -21.36
N LEU A 65 2.42 -13.06 -21.04
CA LEU A 65 2.37 -14.34 -21.76
C LEU A 65 1.90 -14.14 -23.21
N LEU A 66 0.86 -13.34 -23.44
CA LEU A 66 0.38 -13.01 -24.79
C LEU A 66 1.47 -12.31 -25.61
N PHE A 67 2.18 -11.36 -24.99
CA PHE A 67 3.33 -10.70 -25.62
C PHE A 67 4.40 -11.72 -26.02
N LEU A 68 4.78 -12.64 -25.13
CA LEU A 68 5.79 -13.66 -25.39
C LEU A 68 5.36 -14.58 -26.56
N ILE A 69 4.09 -15.01 -26.58
CA ILE A 69 3.55 -15.85 -27.66
C ILE A 69 3.62 -15.13 -29.00
N LEU A 70 3.23 -13.85 -29.04
CA LEU A 70 3.29 -13.04 -30.26
C LEU A 70 4.74 -12.86 -30.74
N PHE A 71 5.68 -12.64 -29.82
CA PHE A 71 7.09 -12.49 -30.13
C PHE A 71 7.77 -13.79 -30.58
N ARG A 72 7.26 -14.95 -30.15
CA ARG A 72 7.76 -16.27 -30.55
C ARG A 72 7.24 -16.75 -31.91
N GLN A 73 6.20 -16.14 -32.45
CA GLN A 73 5.64 -16.47 -33.77
C GLN A 73 6.25 -15.64 -34.91
N GLN A 74 7.16 -14.71 -34.59
CA GLN A 74 8.08 -14.04 -35.52
C GLN A 74 9.42 -14.78 -35.50
#